data_AF-A0A929AXJ8-F1
#
_entry.id   AF-A0A929AXJ8-F1
#
_cell.length_a   1.000
_cell.length_b   1.000
_cell.length_c   1.000
_cell.angle_alpha   90.00
_cell.angle_beta   90.00
_cell.angle_gamma   90.00
#
_symmetry.space_group_name_H-M   'P 1'
#
loop_
_entity.id
_entity.type
_entity.pdbx_description
1 polymer ?
#
loop_
_entity_poly.entity_id
_entity_poly.type
_entity_poly.pdbx_seq_one_letter_code
_entity_poly.pdbx_strand_id
1 'polypeptide(L)' 'MYRDDKEDNRIYKVVVNHEEQYSIWLADKENPLGWRDAGKSGLKQECLEYIKEVWTDMRPLSLRKKMAETEEQNLIDVGK' A
#
# COMPACT_ATOMS: atom_id res chain seq x y z
N MET A 1 -8.21 -20.00 -16.67
CA MET A 1 -8.21 -18.98 -17.74
C MET A 1 -7.53 -17.74 -17.20
N TYR A 2 -6.34 -17.40 -17.69
CA TYR A 2 -5.68 -16.14 -17.36
C TYR A 2 -6.42 -15.04 -18.11
N ARG A 3 -6.95 -14.04 -17.39
CA ARG A 3 -7.56 -12.88 -18.04
C ARG A 3 -6.46 -12.20 -18.85
N ASP A 4 -6.74 -11.99 -20.13
CA ASP A 4 -5.86 -11.25 -21.03
C ASP A 4 -5.77 -9.81 -20.51
N ASP A 5 -4.66 -9.49 -19.86
CA ASP A 5 -4.41 -8.18 -19.22
C ASP A 5 -4.04 -7.11 -20.25
N LYS A 6 -3.92 -7.47 -21.54
CA LYS A 6 -3.38 -6.58 -22.59
C LYS A 6 -4.38 -5.53 -23.09
N GLU A 7 -5.67 -5.65 -22.78
CA GLU A 7 -6.70 -4.74 -23.28
C GLU A 7 -7.58 -4.11 -22.17
N ASP A 8 -7.07 -4.04 -20.93
CA ASP A 8 -7.81 -3.38 -19.85
C ASP A 8 -7.68 -1.84 -19.92
N ASN A 9 -8.61 -1.21 -20.61
CA ASN A 9 -8.70 0.25 -20.76
C ASN A 9 -9.45 0.96 -19.60
N ARG A 10 -9.73 0.26 -18.50
CA ARG A 10 -10.40 0.87 -17.33
C ARG A 10 -9.45 1.82 -16.60
N ILE A 11 -10.02 2.87 -16.01
CA ILE A 11 -9.30 3.78 -15.13
C ILE A 11 -9.39 3.26 -13.70
N TYR A 12 -8.22 3.15 -13.08
CA TYR A 12 -8.02 2.77 -11.70
C TYR A 12 -7.51 3.95 -10.91
N LYS A 13 -7.64 3.85 -9.59
CA LYS A 13 -6.98 4.70 -8.61
C LYS A 13 -6.20 3.84 -7.63
N VAL A 14 -5.10 4.36 -7.13
CA VAL A 14 -4.31 3.73 -6.08
C VAL A 14 -4.93 4.08 -4.74
N VAL A 15 -5.16 3.06 -3.92
CA VAL A 15 -5.72 3.18 -2.58
C VAL A 15 -4.77 2.59 -1.55
N VAL A 16 -4.82 3.12 -0.33
CA VAL A 16 -4.01 2.67 0.80
C VAL A 16 -4.90 2.49 2.04
N ASN A 17 -4.63 1.46 2.84
CA ASN A 17 -5.33 1.20 4.10
C ASN A 17 -4.55 1.68 5.34
N HIS A 18 -5.10 1.45 6.52
CA HIS A 18 -4.49 1.84 7.80
C HIS A 18 -3.20 1.08 8.15
N GLU A 19 -2.94 -0.06 7.51
CA GLU A 19 -1.68 -0.82 7.67
C GLU A 19 -0.62 -0.44 6.64
N GLU A 20 -0.84 0.64 5.87
CA GLU A 20 0.01 1.11 4.76
C GLU A 20 0.16 0.09 3.61
N GLN A 21 -0.85 -0.74 3.40
CA GLN A 21 -0.91 -1.65 2.26
C GLN A 21 -1.56 -0.96 1.07
N TYR A 22 -0.94 -1.09 -0.10
CA TYR A 22 -1.39 -0.46 -1.33
C TYR A 22 -2.15 -1.46 -2.22
N SER A 23 -3.14 -0.95 -2.95
CA SER A 23 -3.87 -1.69 -3.97
C SER A 23 -4.39 -0.74 -5.05
N ILE A 24 -4.95 -1.30 -6.12
CA ILE A 24 -5.71 -0.56 -7.13
C ILE A 24 -7.21 -0.81 -6.96
N TRP A 25 -8.00 0.22 -7.22
CA TRP A 25 -9.46 0.17 -7.20
C TRP A 25 -10.02 0.88 -8.42
N LEU A 26 -11.25 0.57 -8.82
CA LEU A 26 -11.89 1.26 -9.94
C LEU A 26 -12.10 2.74 -9.59
N ALA A 27 -11.71 3.65 -10.49
CA ALA A 27 -11.73 5.09 -10.20
C ALA A 27 -13.14 5.66 -10.04
N ASP A 28 -14.14 5.04 -10.69
CA ASP A 28 -15.55 5.41 -10.65
C ASP A 28 -16.31 4.85 -9.43
N LYS A 29 -15.64 4.07 -8.58
CA LYS A 29 -16.24 3.49 -7.37
C LYS A 29 -15.80 4.22 -6.11
N GLU A 30 -16.72 4.30 -5.14
CA GLU A 30 -16.38 4.67 -3.77
C GLU A 30 -15.35 3.69 -3.19
N ASN A 31 -14.48 4.20 -2.32
CA ASN A 31 -13.49 3.36 -1.67
C ASN A 31 -14.16 2.40 -0.67
N PRO A 32 -13.68 1.15 -0.59
CA PRO A 32 -14.09 0.28 0.50
C PRO A 32 -13.76 0.90 1.86
N LEU A 33 -14.54 0.55 2.89
CA LEU A 33 -14.29 1.03 4.25
C LEU A 33 -12.85 0.73 4.70
N GLY A 34 -12.20 1.73 5.29
CA GLY A 34 -10.81 1.61 5.77
C GLY A 34 -9.74 1.84 4.69
N TRP A 35 -10.14 2.17 3.46
CA TRP A 35 -9.24 2.57 2.38
C TRP A 35 -9.42 4.04 2.03
N ARG A 36 -8.32 4.69 1.63
CA ARG A 36 -8.29 6.08 1.15
C ARG A 36 -7.48 6.19 -0.13
N ASP A 37 -7.69 7.26 -0.88
CA ASP A 37 -6.92 7.52 -2.09
C ASP A 37 -5.45 7.83 -1.75
N ALA A 38 -4.53 7.30 -2.56
CA ALA A 38 -3.10 7.52 -2.45
C ALA A 38 -2.58 8.61 -3.41
N GLY A 39 -3.46 9.21 -4.23
CA GLY A 39 -3.12 10.34 -5.10
C GLY A 39 -2.68 10.00 -6.53
N LYS A 40 -2.70 8.72 -6.93
CA LYS A 40 -2.47 8.28 -8.33
C LYS A 40 -3.73 7.65 -8.91
N SER A 41 -4.06 8.01 -10.16
CA SER A 41 -5.07 7.34 -10.99
C SER A 41 -4.56 7.24 -12.43
N GLY A 42 -5.08 6.27 -13.18
CA GLY A 42 -4.69 6.03 -14.58
C GLY A 42 -5.04 4.62 -15.01
N LEU A 43 -4.39 4.15 -16.06
CA LEU A 43 -4.48 2.75 -16.46
C LEU A 43 -3.89 1.85 -15.37
N LYS A 44 -4.27 0.57 -15.43
CA LYS A 44 -3.81 -0.44 -14.49
C LYS A 44 -2.28 -0.44 -14.33
N GLN A 45 -1.55 -0.43 -15.44
CA GLN A 45 -0.09 -0.50 -15.44
C GLN A 45 0.53 0.72 -14.75
N GLU A 46 0.05 1.93 -15.04
CA GLU A 46 0.55 3.16 -14.42
C GLU A 46 0.33 3.19 -12.90
N CYS A 47 -0.80 2.63 -12.43
CA CYS A 47 -1.10 2.52 -11.01
C CYS A 47 -0.19 1.48 -10.33
N LEU A 48 0.08 0.35 -10.99
CA LEU A 48 0.97 -0.68 -10.46
C LEU A 48 2.43 -0.22 -10.42
N GLU A 49 2.87 0.54 -11.42
CA GLU A 49 4.21 1.16 -11.43
C GLU A 49 4.36 2.14 -10.26
N TYR A 50 3.38 2.99 -10.03
CA TYR A 50 3.38 3.87 -8.86
C TYR A 50 3.45 3.09 -7.54
N ILE A 51 2.66 2.02 -7.38
CA ILE A 51 2.71 1.18 -6.16
C ILE A 51 4.11 0.59 -5.96
N LYS A 52 4.74 0.10 -7.04
CA LYS A 52 6.10 -0.44 -7.00
C LYS A 52 7.13 0.59 -6.53
N GLU A 53 6.96 1.85 -6.91
CA GLU A 53 7.85 2.95 -6.49
C GLU A 53 7.67 3.32 -5.02
N VAL A 54 6.42 3.39 -4.53
CA VAL A 54 6.13 3.92 -3.19
C VAL A 54 6.08 2.85 -2.09
N TRP A 55 5.71 1.61 -2.42
CA TRP A 55 5.56 0.53 -1.43
C TRP A 55 6.89 -0.21 -1.21
N THR A 56 7.84 0.48 -0.60
CA THR A 56 9.22 0.00 -0.39
C THR A 56 9.38 -0.93 0.82
N ASP A 57 8.49 -0.83 1.81
CA ASP A 57 8.43 -1.72 2.96
C ASP A 57 7.04 -2.36 3.04
N MET A 58 6.98 -3.66 2.69
CA MET A 58 5.73 -4.42 2.68
C MET A 58 5.32 -4.96 4.05
N ARG A 59 6.09 -4.71 5.11
CA ARG A 59 5.67 -5.09 6.47
C ARG A 59 4.47 -4.24 6.89
N PRO A 60 3.42 -4.84 7.48
CA PRO A 60 2.30 -4.07 8.02
C PRO A 60 2.79 -3.00 9.00
N LEU A 61 2.18 -1.81 8.98
CA LEU A 61 2.53 -0.71 9.90
C LEU A 61 2.59 -1.17 11.36
N SER A 62 1.63 -2.00 11.77
CA SER A 62 1.55 -2.57 13.12
C SER A 62 2.80 -3.37 13.51
N LEU A 63 3.38 -4.12 12.57
CA LEU A 63 4.61 -4.88 12.81
C LEU A 63 5.82 -3.94 12.92
N ARG A 64 5.91 -2.95 12.03
CA ARG A 64 7.00 -1.95 12.04
C ARG A 64 7.04 -1.18 13.36
N LYS A 65 5.87 -0.80 13.90
CA LYS A 65 5.75 -0.16 15.22
C LYS A 65 6.28 -1.06 16.34
N LYS A 66 5.82 -2.32 16.41
CA LYS A 66 6.27 -3.29 17.43
C LYS A 66 7.78 -3.51 17.40
N MET A 67 8.38 -3.58 16.22
CA MET A 67 9.84 -3.73 16.07
C MET A 67 10.58 -2.49 16.62
N ALA A 68 10.13 -1.29 16.24
CA ALA A 68 10.72 -0.04 16.72
C ALA A 68 10.61 0.13 18.25
N GLU A 69 9.44 -0.22 18.82
CA GLU A 69 9.23 -0.23 20.29
C GLU A 69 10.18 -1.21 20.99
N THR A 70 10.40 -2.39 20.40
CA THR A 70 11.31 -3.40 20.95
C THR A 70 12.78 -2.96 20.86
N GLU A 71 13.17 -2.34 19.75
CA GLU A 71 14.52 -1.80 19.56
C GLU A 71 14.81 -0.66 20.57
N GLU A 72 13.86 0.24 20.79
CA GLU A 72 13.99 1.31 21.80
C GLU A 72 14.16 0.74 23.21
N GLN A 73 13.35 -0.26 23.58
CA GLN A 73 13.46 -0.93 24.88
C GLN A 73 14.82 -1.59 25.07
N ASN A 74 15.34 -2.29 24.06
CA ASN A 74 16.66 -2.92 24.12
C ASN A 74 17.79 -1.90 24.31
N LEU A 75 17.70 -0.74 23.66
CA LEU A 75 18.69 0.34 23.82
C LEU A 75 18.68 0.92 25.25
N ILE A 76 17.50 1.02 25.87
CA ILE A 76 17.35 1.45 27.27
C ILE A 76 17.99 0.43 28.22
N ASP A 77 17.81 -0.86 27.96
CA ASP A 77 18.30 -1.93 28.85
C ASP A 77 19.82 -2.15 28.76
N VAL A 78 20.45 -1.93 27.60
CA VAL A 78 21.92 -1.99 27.45
C VAL A 78 22.63 -0.81 28.13
N GLY A 79 21.94 0.33 28.28
CA GLY A 79 22.48 1.53 28.91
C GLY A 79 22.38 1.58 30.44
N LYS A 80 21.82 0.54 31.07
CA LYS A 80 21.74 0.37 32.53
C LYS A 80 22.74 -0.68 33.01
#